data_AF-A0A1X7T916-F1
#
_entry.id   AF-A0A1X7T916-F1
#
_cell.length_a   1.000
_cell.length_b   1.000
_cell.length_c   1.000
_cell.angle_alpha   90.00
_cell.angle_beta   90.00
_cell.angle_gamma   90.00
#
_symmetry.space_group_name_H-M   'P 1'
#
loop_
_entity.id
_entity.type
_entity.pdbx_description
1 polymer ?
#
loop_
_entity_poly.entity_id
_entity_poly.type
_entity_poly.pdbx_seq_one_letter_code
_entity_poly.pdbx_strand_id
1 'polypeptide(L)'
;IPGDGVITGQGLINGRPVFVFSQDFTVFGGSLSSMHARKICKIMDKAVSVGAPIIGLNDSGGARIQEEVDSLAGYADIFLRNVMSSGVVPQISLIMGPCA
;
A
#
# COMPACT_ATOMS: atom_id res chain seq x y z
N ILE A 1 -16.07 6.29 -1.23
CA ILE A 1 -15.61 4.99 -1.74
C ILE A 1 -15.12 4.17 -0.53
N PRO A 2 -15.68 2.96 -0.25
CA PRO A 2 -15.29 2.16 0.92
C PRO A 2 -13.79 1.92 0.99
N GLY A 3 -13.14 2.31 2.08
CA GLY A 3 -11.68 2.17 2.26
C GLY A 3 -10.81 2.89 1.22
N ASP A 4 -11.41 3.59 0.26
CA ASP A 4 -10.77 4.07 -0.97
C ASP A 4 -10.02 2.99 -1.77
N GLY A 5 -10.52 1.74 -1.76
CA GLY A 5 -9.92 0.62 -2.49
C GLY A 5 -8.71 -0.01 -1.81
N VAL A 6 -8.42 0.34 -0.55
CA VAL A 6 -7.36 -0.28 0.25
C VAL A 6 -7.72 -0.39 1.72
N ILE A 7 -7.41 -1.51 2.33
CA ILE A 7 -7.47 -1.73 3.78
C ILE A 7 -6.03 -1.71 4.31
N THR A 8 -5.78 -0.97 5.39
CA THR A 8 -4.46 -0.93 6.04
C THR A 8 -4.58 -1.28 7.51
N GLY A 9 -3.57 -1.93 8.07
CA GLY A 9 -3.61 -2.41 9.44
C GLY A 9 -2.27 -2.89 9.96
N GLN A 10 -2.28 -3.32 11.21
CA GLN A 10 -1.13 -3.93 11.89
C GLN A 10 -1.61 -5.12 12.70
N GLY A 11 -0.73 -6.09 12.92
CA GLY A 11 -1.05 -7.30 13.66
C GLY A 11 0.20 -8.05 14.07
N LEU A 12 0.02 -9.31 14.48
CA LEU A 12 1.10 -10.21 14.82
C LEU A 12 1.08 -11.41 13.86
N ILE A 13 2.24 -11.76 13.31
CA ILE A 13 2.47 -13.04 12.62
C ILE A 13 3.47 -13.83 13.44
N ASN A 14 3.07 -14.97 13.98
CA ASN A 14 3.89 -15.78 14.88
C ASN A 14 4.48 -14.96 16.04
N GLY A 15 3.66 -14.06 16.62
CA GLY A 15 4.06 -13.15 17.70
C GLY A 15 4.91 -11.95 17.28
N ARG A 16 5.29 -11.84 15.99
CA ARG A 16 6.11 -10.73 15.48
C ARG A 16 5.21 -9.60 14.98
N PRO A 17 5.44 -8.33 15.36
CA PRO A 17 4.68 -7.20 14.82
C PRO A 17 4.87 -7.09 13.32
N VAL A 18 3.77 -6.88 12.60
CA VAL A 18 3.77 -6.66 11.15
C VAL A 18 2.75 -5.61 10.77
N PHE A 19 3.01 -4.94 9.66
CA PHE A 19 2.15 -3.97 9.03
C PHE A 19 1.67 -4.51 7.69
N VAL A 20 0.43 -4.21 7.32
CA VAL A 20 -0.17 -4.75 6.11
C VAL A 20 -1.00 -3.68 5.39
N PHE A 21 -0.93 -3.66 4.07
CA PHE A 21 -1.98 -3.09 3.23
C PHE A 21 -2.53 -4.16 2.28
N SER A 22 -3.82 -4.10 2.00
CA SER A 22 -4.52 -4.98 1.06
C SER A 22 -5.40 -4.16 0.16
N GLN A 23 -5.11 -4.19 -1.14
CA GLN A 23 -5.94 -3.56 -2.15
C GLN A 23 -7.24 -4.38 -2.32
N ASP A 24 -8.34 -3.68 -2.55
CA ASP A 24 -9.66 -4.29 -2.72
C ASP A 24 -10.16 -4.04 -4.13
N PHE A 25 -10.00 -5.06 -4.98
CA PHE A 25 -10.41 -4.99 -6.38
C PHE A 25 -11.91 -4.76 -6.56
N THR A 26 -12.74 -5.16 -5.59
CA THR A 26 -14.20 -4.99 -5.67
C THR A 26 -14.63 -3.52 -5.59
N VAL A 27 -13.72 -2.65 -5.14
CA VAL A 27 -13.94 -1.22 -4.98
C VAL A 27 -13.16 -0.47 -6.05
N PHE A 28 -13.85 -0.02 -7.11
CA PHE A 28 -13.25 0.72 -8.23
C PHE A 28 -12.04 -0.01 -8.86
N GLY A 29 -12.09 -1.34 -8.92
CA GLY A 29 -10.99 -2.14 -9.47
C GLY A 29 -9.71 -2.07 -8.65
N GLY A 30 -9.79 -1.69 -7.37
CA GLY A 30 -8.62 -1.47 -6.51
C GLY A 30 -7.76 -0.29 -6.96
N SER A 31 -8.28 0.57 -7.84
CA SER A 31 -7.52 1.64 -8.46
C SER A 31 -6.99 2.66 -7.44
N LEU A 32 -5.73 3.04 -7.64
CA LEU A 32 -4.99 3.90 -6.74
C LEU A 32 -5.35 5.37 -6.99
N SER A 33 -5.91 5.98 -5.95
CA SER A 33 -6.19 7.40 -5.79
C SER A 33 -5.24 8.07 -4.81
N SER A 34 -5.35 9.39 -4.68
CA SER A 34 -4.58 10.18 -3.70
C SER A 34 -4.79 9.72 -2.26
N MET A 35 -6.01 9.35 -1.86
CA MET A 35 -6.32 8.90 -0.50
C MET A 35 -5.88 7.44 -0.26
N HIS A 36 -6.03 6.57 -1.25
CA HIS A 36 -5.47 5.22 -1.27
C HIS A 36 -3.95 5.26 -1.05
N ALA A 37 -3.24 6.06 -1.83
CA ALA A 37 -1.79 6.22 -1.73
C ALA A 37 -1.37 6.75 -0.35
N ARG A 38 -2.06 7.78 0.17
CA ARG A 38 -1.81 8.32 1.51
C ARG A 38 -1.97 7.28 2.61
N LYS A 39 -2.94 6.37 2.50
CA LYS A 39 -3.13 5.28 3.47
C LYS A 39 -1.99 4.27 3.42
N ILE A 40 -1.51 3.90 2.23
CA ILE A 40 -0.35 3.01 2.05
C ILE A 40 0.90 3.68 2.62
N CYS A 41 1.17 4.92 2.23
CA CYS A 41 2.30 5.70 2.73
C CYS A 41 2.32 5.77 4.26
N LYS A 42 1.16 6.07 4.88
CA LYS A 42 1.03 6.11 6.33
C LYS A 42 1.38 4.78 7.01
N ILE A 43 0.97 3.64 6.44
CA ILE A 43 1.26 2.35 7.05
C ILE A 43 2.73 1.94 6.86
N MET A 44 3.35 2.32 5.73
CA MET A 44 4.78 2.16 5.50
C MET A 44 5.60 2.99 6.51
N ASP A 45 5.27 4.28 6.67
CA ASP A 45 5.94 5.17 7.62
C ASP A 45 5.85 4.62 9.06
N LYS A 46 4.69 4.05 9.41
CA LYS A 46 4.51 3.42 10.72
C LYS A 46 5.34 2.15 10.88
N ALA A 47 5.41 1.30 9.85
CA ALA A 47 6.23 0.09 9.86
C ALA A 47 7.72 0.42 10.07
N VAL A 48 8.23 1.42 9.35
CA VAL A 48 9.60 1.92 9.49
C VAL A 48 9.84 2.48 10.89
N SER A 49 8.91 3.27 11.43
CA SER A 49 9.06 3.92 12.75
C SER A 49 9.26 2.95 13.91
N VAL A 50 8.79 1.70 13.78
CA VAL A 50 8.92 0.66 14.81
C VAL A 50 9.83 -0.51 14.37
N GLY A 51 10.47 -0.42 13.21
CA GLY A 51 11.38 -1.44 12.69
C GLY A 51 10.71 -2.79 12.38
N ALA A 52 9.44 -2.77 11.92
CA ALA A 52 8.67 -3.99 11.66
C ALA A 52 8.44 -4.21 10.14
N PRO A 53 8.26 -5.47 9.70
CA PRO A 53 7.96 -5.78 8.31
C PRO A 53 6.67 -5.13 7.81
N ILE A 54 6.66 -4.76 6.52
CA ILE A 54 5.48 -4.31 5.79
C ILE A 54 5.13 -5.33 4.69
N ILE A 55 3.86 -5.71 4.62
CA ILE A 55 3.34 -6.67 3.64
C ILE A 55 2.28 -5.98 2.77
N GLY A 56 2.44 -6.05 1.46
CA GLY A 56 1.46 -5.56 0.48
C GLY A 56 0.74 -6.68 -0.23
N LEU A 57 -0.59 -6.74 -0.13
CA LEU A 57 -1.44 -7.60 -0.96
C LEU A 57 -1.99 -6.75 -2.10
N ASN A 58 -1.46 -6.97 -3.31
CA ASN A 58 -1.74 -6.14 -4.48
C ASN A 58 -2.80 -6.80 -5.36
N ASP A 59 -3.86 -6.05 -5.64
CA ASP A 59 -4.99 -6.43 -6.48
C ASP A 59 -5.66 -5.15 -6.98
N SER A 60 -5.09 -4.58 -8.04
CA SER A 60 -5.38 -3.24 -8.55
C SER A 60 -5.29 -3.15 -10.07
N GLY A 61 -6.26 -2.45 -10.65
CA GLY A 61 -6.26 -2.03 -12.05
C GLY A 61 -5.34 -0.84 -12.36
N GLY A 62 -4.52 -0.39 -11.41
CA GLY A 62 -3.54 0.67 -11.61
C GLY A 62 -4.01 2.05 -11.10
N ALA A 63 -3.49 3.12 -11.69
CA ALA A 63 -3.89 4.49 -11.36
C ALA A 63 -5.39 4.70 -11.60
N ARG A 64 -6.05 5.36 -10.65
CA ARG A 64 -7.42 5.83 -10.86
C ARG A 64 -7.39 6.97 -11.87
N ILE A 65 -7.78 6.65 -13.10
CA ILE A 65 -7.73 7.57 -14.25
C ILE A 65 -8.49 8.87 -13.97
N GLN A 66 -9.57 8.80 -13.19
CA GLN A 66 -10.40 9.96 -12.85
C GLN A 66 -9.71 10.98 -11.94
N GLU A 67 -8.61 10.59 -11.27
CA GLU A 67 -7.79 11.47 -10.43
C GLU A 67 -6.47 11.87 -11.12
N GLU A 68 -6.26 11.45 -12.37
CA GLU A 68 -5.18 11.89 -13.26
C GLU A 68 -3.79 12.00 -12.56
N VAL A 69 -3.30 13.23 -12.42
CA VAL A 69 -1.97 13.56 -11.90
C VAL A 69 -1.85 13.21 -10.42
N ASP A 70 -2.93 13.30 -9.65
CA ASP A 70 -2.92 13.00 -8.22
C ASP A 70 -2.68 11.51 -7.95
N SER A 71 -3.22 10.64 -8.82
CA SER A 71 -2.95 9.20 -8.78
C SER A 71 -1.48 8.90 -9.09
N LEU A 72 -0.89 9.60 -10.06
CA LEU A 72 0.52 9.43 -10.43
C LEU A 72 1.47 9.91 -9.31
N ALA A 73 1.17 11.05 -8.69
CA ALA A 73 1.89 11.54 -7.52
C ALA A 73 1.81 10.53 -6.36
N GLY A 74 0.65 9.91 -6.16
CA GLY A 74 0.46 8.85 -5.18
C GLY A 74 1.38 7.64 -5.39
N TYR A 75 1.57 7.21 -6.64
CA TYR A 75 2.56 6.16 -6.95
C TYR A 75 3.99 6.59 -6.63
N ALA A 76 4.36 7.83 -7.00
CA ALA A 76 5.69 8.36 -6.71
C ALA A 76 5.99 8.37 -5.20
N ASP A 77 5.01 8.74 -4.38
CA ASP A 77 5.12 8.73 -2.91
C ASP A 77 5.32 7.32 -2.33
N ILE A 78 4.63 6.31 -2.88
CA ILE A 78 4.79 4.91 -2.48
C ILE A 78 6.17 4.40 -2.91
N PHE A 79 6.60 4.67 -4.14
CA PHE A 79 7.90 4.24 -4.64
C PHE A 79 9.05 4.88 -3.89
N LEU A 80 8.94 6.16 -3.55
CA LEU A 80 9.91 6.84 -2.70
C LEU A 80 10.04 6.12 -1.36
N ARG A 81 8.92 5.75 -0.73
CA ARG A 81 8.94 5.01 0.55
C ARG A 81 9.47 3.60 0.42
N ASN A 82 9.22 2.92 -0.69
CA ASN A 82 9.82 1.60 -0.95
C ASN A 82 11.35 1.70 -0.96
N VAL A 83 11.89 2.72 -1.63
CA VAL A 83 13.34 2.98 -1.68
C VAL A 83 13.87 3.38 -0.31
N MET A 84 13.23 4.33 0.37
CA MET A 84 13.65 4.79 1.70
C MET A 84 13.61 3.68 2.76
N SER A 85 12.70 2.72 2.61
CA SER A 85 12.57 1.57 3.52
C SER A 85 13.48 0.40 3.13
N SER A 86 14.15 0.47 1.97
CA SER A 86 14.98 -0.61 1.43
C SER A 86 16.21 -0.82 2.31
N GLY A 87 16.38 -2.04 2.80
CA GLY A 87 17.44 -2.38 3.77
C GLY A 87 17.15 -1.94 5.21
N VAL A 88 16.05 -1.23 5.47
CA VAL A 88 15.65 -0.78 6.82
C VAL A 88 14.67 -1.75 7.46
N VAL A 89 13.59 -2.09 6.75
CA VAL A 89 12.61 -3.12 7.17
C VAL A 89 12.37 -4.12 6.04
N PRO A 90 12.02 -5.38 6.33
CA PRO A 90 11.60 -6.32 5.30
C PRO A 90 10.32 -5.84 4.61
N GLN A 91 10.33 -5.77 3.28
CA GLN A 91 9.20 -5.39 2.45
C GLN A 91 8.79 -6.59 1.59
N ILE A 92 7.55 -7.07 1.74
CA ILE A 92 7.07 -8.27 1.05
C ILE A 92 5.82 -7.91 0.24
N SER A 93 5.86 -8.13 -1.06
CA SER A 93 4.71 -7.91 -1.95
C SER A 93 4.16 -9.24 -2.45
N LEU A 94 2.86 -9.42 -2.30
CA LEU A 94 2.09 -10.53 -2.88
C LEU A 94 1.19 -9.94 -3.96
N ILE A 95 1.19 -10.57 -5.14
CA ILE A 95 0.30 -10.21 -6.24
C ILE A 95 -0.88 -11.19 -6.20
N MET A 96 -2.05 -10.70 -5.81
CA MET A 96 -3.26 -11.51 -5.56
C MET A 96 -4.29 -11.39 -6.70
N GLY A 97 -4.04 -10.50 -7.66
CA GLY A 97 -4.86 -10.28 -8.85
C GLY A 97 -4.13 -9.36 -9.83
N PRO A 98 -4.84 -8.58 -10.66
CA PRO A 98 -4.23 -7.54 -11.50
C PRO A 98 -3.29 -6.62 -10.70
N CYS A 99 -2.23 -6.18 -11.35
CA CYS A 99 -1.29 -5.19 -10.83
C CYS A 99 -0.78 -4.38 -12.02
N ALA A 100 -1.70 -3.61 -12.61
CA ALA A 100 -1.50 -2.89 -13.87
C ALA A 100 -0.90 -1.50 -13.68
#